data_AF-A0A2E2JAA5-F1
#
_entry.id   AF-A0A2E2JAA5-F1
#
_cell.length_a   1.000
_cell.length_b   1.000
_cell.length_c   1.000
_cell.angle_alpha   90.00
_cell.angle_beta   90.00
_cell.angle_gamma   90.00
#
_symmetry.space_group_name_H-M   'P 1'
#
loop_
_entity.id
_entity.type
_entity.pdbx_description
1 polymer ?
#
loop_
_entity_poly.entity_id
_entity_poly.type
_entity_poly.pdbx_seq_one_letter_code
_entity_poly.pdbx_strand_id
1 'polypeptide(L)'
;MKHVSALGAVAVTLLLMACEGQVSVELSRGDALTLRAFQPEIRGVILQTGGGTAARFDTDALTGEDLLAWRVGERRAVLDLNDAGSARYTGAGLVVAASGGRVQFSDDTRERALEPVATDGPIAAVDFQVTEDEAQTLWLRLEPHFSVTDPRLDGLETARFRPVIRAVLPDDARQLRGVVSRAVLESAECRPEAANAEDDAVGAAMYLFPENLGQFTDYVEGGSFNPLAAGALRRQDDGDYGYAIGDVPAGRYVGALFCFADLDAPDRLDGLVSLRAESINVDAAESVFDIR
;
A
#
# COMPACT_ATOMS: atom_id res chain seq x y z
N MET A 1 4.59 -74.06 -39.43
CA MET A 1 4.41 -73.41 -38.12
C MET A 1 5.09 -72.05 -38.20
N LYS A 2 4.31 -70.97 -38.12
CA LYS A 2 4.77 -69.58 -38.29
C LYS A 2 5.19 -69.05 -36.91
N HIS A 3 6.44 -68.62 -36.77
CA HIS A 3 6.88 -67.80 -35.64
C HIS A 3 6.90 -66.34 -36.08
N VAL A 4 5.93 -65.56 -35.59
CA VAL A 4 5.93 -64.11 -35.66
C VAL A 4 6.41 -63.65 -34.29
N SER A 5 7.64 -63.15 -34.21
CA SER A 5 8.16 -62.50 -33.01
C SER A 5 7.75 -61.04 -33.04
N ALA A 6 6.88 -60.64 -32.12
CA ALA A 6 6.45 -59.27 -31.93
C ALA A 6 7.57 -58.45 -31.29
N LEU A 7 8.01 -57.39 -31.98
CA LEU A 7 8.80 -56.32 -31.38
C LEU A 7 7.87 -55.50 -30.47
N GLY A 8 8.17 -55.49 -29.17
CA GLY A 8 7.56 -54.56 -28.22
C GLY A 8 8.13 -53.16 -28.41
N ALA A 9 7.30 -52.21 -28.83
CA ALA A 9 7.63 -50.80 -28.80
C ALA A 9 7.47 -50.29 -27.36
N VAL A 10 8.58 -49.90 -26.73
CA VAL A 10 8.56 -49.14 -25.47
C VAL A 10 8.23 -47.70 -25.84
N ALA A 11 6.99 -47.28 -25.57
CA ALA A 11 6.61 -45.88 -25.62
C ALA A 11 7.23 -45.17 -24.40
N VAL A 12 8.30 -44.42 -24.63
CA VAL A 12 8.84 -43.47 -23.67
C VAL A 12 7.92 -42.25 -23.69
N THR A 13 6.98 -42.19 -22.73
CA THR A 13 6.19 -40.99 -22.47
C THR A 13 7.12 -39.95 -21.83
N LEU A 14 7.67 -39.05 -22.65
CA LEU A 14 8.31 -37.83 -22.16
C LEU A 14 7.24 -36.98 -21.46
N LEU A 15 7.25 -37.02 -20.12
CA LEU A 15 6.64 -35.98 -19.30
C LEU A 15 7.46 -34.71 -19.52
N LEU A 16 6.99 -33.84 -20.42
CA LEU A 16 7.39 -32.44 -20.45
C LEU A 16 6.91 -31.83 -19.13
N MET A 17 7.79 -31.78 -18.12
CA MET A 17 7.60 -30.85 -17.03
C MET A 17 7.79 -29.47 -17.66
N ALA A 18 6.70 -28.77 -17.94
CA ALA A 18 6.76 -27.35 -18.27
C ALA A 18 7.39 -26.68 -17.04
N CYS A 19 8.57 -26.09 -17.24
CA CYS A 19 9.28 -25.34 -16.22
C CYS A 19 8.56 -23.99 -16.11
N GLU A 20 7.50 -23.93 -15.32
CA GLU A 20 6.63 -22.76 -15.20
C GLU A 20 7.17 -21.83 -14.10
N GLY A 21 7.36 -20.55 -14.45
CA GLY A 21 7.70 -19.51 -13.46
C GLY A 21 6.47 -19.15 -12.63
N GLN A 22 6.66 -18.80 -11.36
CA GLN A 22 5.59 -18.50 -10.42
C GLN A 22 5.63 -17.04 -9.94
N VAL A 23 4.47 -16.40 -9.86
CA VAL A 23 4.32 -15.06 -9.27
C VAL A 23 3.21 -15.08 -8.23
N SER A 24 3.57 -14.75 -6.99
CA SER A 24 2.61 -14.47 -5.93
C SER A 24 2.55 -12.98 -5.65
N VAL A 25 1.36 -12.47 -5.37
CA VAL A 25 1.15 -11.08 -4.94
C VAL A 25 0.44 -11.09 -3.59
N GLU A 26 1.05 -10.42 -2.62
CA GLU A 26 0.47 -10.20 -1.30
C GLU A 26 0.13 -8.74 -1.11
N LEU A 27 -0.95 -8.47 -0.38
CA LEU A 27 -1.37 -7.12 -0.02
C LEU A 27 -1.20 -6.90 1.48
N SER A 28 -0.65 -5.74 1.83
CA SER A 28 -0.72 -5.13 3.15
C SER A 28 -1.41 -3.76 3.06
N ARG A 29 -1.61 -3.12 4.22
CA ARG A 29 -2.13 -1.75 4.29
C ARG A 29 -1.23 -0.80 5.07
N GLY A 30 -1.28 0.46 4.67
CA GLY A 30 -0.80 1.63 5.41
C GLY A 30 -1.62 1.95 6.66
N ASP A 31 -1.23 3.03 7.32
CA ASP A 31 -2.05 3.65 8.34
C ASP A 31 -3.21 4.44 7.71
N ALA A 32 -4.30 4.56 8.45
CA ALA A 32 -5.46 5.36 8.09
C ALA A 32 -5.80 6.25 9.27
N LEU A 33 -5.61 7.57 9.15
CA LEU A 33 -5.78 8.48 10.27
C LEU A 33 -7.25 8.70 10.63
N THR A 34 -8.10 8.76 9.61
CA THR A 34 -9.49 9.19 9.71
C THR A 34 -10.49 8.06 9.52
N LEU A 35 -10.03 6.83 9.30
CA LEU A 35 -10.88 5.70 8.97
C LEU A 35 -10.92 4.69 10.12
N ARG A 36 -12.12 4.14 10.37
CA ARG A 36 -12.38 3.09 11.34
C ARG A 36 -12.64 1.72 10.71
N ALA A 37 -13.23 1.70 9.52
CA ALA A 37 -13.39 0.50 8.69
C ALA A 37 -13.15 0.85 7.22
N PHE A 38 -12.54 -0.05 6.46
CA PHE A 38 -12.22 0.18 5.03
C PHE A 38 -12.26 -1.12 4.22
N GLN A 39 -13.25 -1.20 3.31
CA GLN A 39 -13.58 -2.39 2.52
C GLN A 39 -13.63 -2.06 1.01
N PRO A 40 -12.49 -2.00 0.30
CA PRO A 40 -12.42 -1.54 -1.10
C PRO A 40 -12.86 -2.52 -2.21
N GLU A 41 -13.47 -3.68 -1.91
CA GLU A 41 -13.88 -4.71 -2.90
C GLU A 41 -12.80 -4.99 -3.97
N ILE A 42 -11.65 -5.51 -3.54
CA ILE A 42 -10.53 -5.84 -4.44
C ILE A 42 -10.88 -7.09 -5.26
N ARG A 43 -10.73 -6.98 -6.59
CA ARG A 43 -11.12 -7.99 -7.59
C ARG A 43 -9.96 -8.55 -8.39
N GLY A 44 -8.73 -8.14 -8.11
CA GLY A 44 -7.60 -8.58 -8.88
C GLY A 44 -6.36 -7.72 -8.73
N VAL A 45 -5.38 -8.04 -9.56
CA VAL A 45 -4.15 -7.28 -9.72
C VAL A 45 -3.88 -7.02 -11.19
N ILE A 46 -3.17 -5.93 -11.46
CA ILE A 46 -2.61 -5.59 -12.76
C ILE A 46 -1.12 -5.84 -12.65
N LEU A 47 -0.52 -6.56 -13.61
CA LEU A 47 0.93 -6.66 -13.73
C LEU A 47 1.36 -6.09 -15.08
N GLN A 48 2.29 -5.14 -15.06
CA GLN A 48 2.86 -4.52 -16.24
C GLN A 48 4.20 -5.17 -16.57
N THR A 49 4.34 -5.66 -17.80
CA THR A 49 5.60 -6.20 -18.31
C THR A 49 6.55 -5.09 -18.77
N GLY A 50 7.85 -5.39 -18.90
CA GLY A 50 8.86 -4.44 -19.37
C GLY A 50 8.64 -3.89 -20.78
N GLY A 51 7.76 -4.51 -21.58
CA GLY A 51 7.29 -3.97 -22.86
C GLY A 51 6.20 -2.90 -22.73
N GLY A 52 5.74 -2.60 -21.50
CA GLY A 52 4.65 -1.67 -21.20
C GLY A 52 3.26 -2.32 -21.24
N THR A 53 3.14 -3.60 -21.62
CA THR A 53 1.86 -4.30 -21.66
C THR A 53 1.41 -4.64 -20.25
N ALA A 54 0.22 -4.15 -19.87
CA ALA A 54 -0.45 -4.50 -18.62
C ALA A 54 -1.40 -5.68 -18.83
N ALA A 55 -1.28 -6.70 -17.99
CA ALA A 55 -2.19 -7.84 -17.92
C ALA A 55 -2.99 -7.78 -16.62
N ARG A 56 -4.27 -8.12 -16.70
CA ARG A 56 -5.19 -8.17 -15.58
C ARG A 56 -5.39 -9.61 -15.14
N PHE A 57 -5.35 -9.82 -13.82
CA PHE A 57 -5.59 -11.11 -13.19
C PHE A 57 -6.69 -10.93 -12.15
N ASP A 58 -7.84 -11.55 -12.41
CA ASP A 58 -9.00 -11.47 -11.51
C ASP A 58 -8.85 -12.45 -10.34
N THR A 59 -9.38 -12.06 -9.18
CA THR A 59 -9.41 -12.86 -7.94
C THR A 59 -10.59 -12.40 -7.07
N ASP A 60 -11.08 -13.28 -6.21
CA ASP A 60 -12.07 -12.98 -5.18
C ASP A 60 -11.51 -13.12 -3.75
N ALA A 61 -10.20 -13.35 -3.61
CA ALA A 61 -9.52 -13.67 -2.36
C ALA A 61 -9.74 -12.65 -1.23
N LEU A 62 -9.99 -11.38 -1.56
CA LEU A 62 -10.18 -10.28 -0.60
C LEU A 62 -11.60 -9.68 -0.63
N THR A 63 -12.58 -10.40 -1.17
CA THR A 63 -13.97 -9.92 -1.24
C THR A 63 -14.55 -9.66 0.16
N GLY A 64 -15.13 -8.48 0.38
CA GLY A 64 -15.75 -8.12 1.66
C GLY A 64 -14.79 -7.96 2.85
N GLU A 65 -13.48 -8.03 2.64
CA GLU A 65 -12.48 -7.87 3.69
C GLU A 65 -12.40 -6.43 4.19
N ASP A 66 -12.38 -6.26 5.51
CA ASP A 66 -12.02 -4.99 6.17
C ASP A 66 -10.51 -4.95 6.40
N LEU A 67 -9.83 -4.12 5.62
CA LEU A 67 -8.39 -3.99 5.69
C LEU A 67 -7.97 -3.39 7.05
N LEU A 68 -8.80 -2.58 7.70
CA LEU A 68 -8.46 -2.01 9.02
C LEU A 68 -8.59 -3.02 10.16
N ALA A 69 -9.32 -4.13 9.94
CA ALA A 69 -9.34 -5.26 10.87
C ALA A 69 -8.04 -6.08 10.84
N TRP A 70 -7.19 -5.90 9.82
CA TRP A 70 -5.89 -6.57 9.73
C TRP A 70 -4.91 -5.94 10.70
N ARG A 71 -4.03 -6.76 11.28
CA ARG A 71 -2.96 -6.26 12.13
C ARG A 71 -1.99 -5.43 11.29
N VAL A 72 -1.38 -4.42 11.90
CA VAL A 72 -0.32 -3.65 11.22
C VAL A 72 0.81 -4.60 10.79
N GLY A 73 1.14 -4.59 9.50
CA GLY A 73 2.14 -5.48 8.90
C GLY A 73 1.63 -6.87 8.52
N GLU A 74 0.37 -7.21 8.79
CA GLU A 74 -0.29 -8.40 8.24
C GLU A 74 -0.35 -8.30 6.72
N ARG A 75 -0.11 -9.43 6.06
CA ARG A 75 -0.20 -9.60 4.61
C ARG A 75 -1.16 -10.73 4.28
N ARG A 76 -1.88 -10.57 3.18
CA ARG A 76 -2.75 -11.62 2.63
C ARG A 76 -2.49 -11.80 1.15
N ALA A 77 -2.46 -13.06 0.71
CA ALA A 77 -2.33 -13.38 -0.71
C ALA A 77 -3.55 -12.83 -1.49
N VAL A 78 -3.27 -12.26 -2.66
CA VAL A 78 -4.27 -11.71 -3.60
C VAL A 78 -4.26 -12.50 -4.90
N LEU A 79 -3.06 -12.78 -5.40
CA LEU A 79 -2.84 -13.56 -6.61
C LEU A 79 -1.78 -14.63 -6.34
N ASP A 80 -2.00 -15.81 -6.89
CA ASP A 80 -0.99 -16.85 -7.04
C ASP A 80 -1.05 -17.38 -8.48
N LEU A 81 -0.04 -17.03 -9.28
CA LEU A 81 0.07 -17.36 -10.69
C LEU A 81 1.15 -18.43 -10.85
N ASN A 82 0.72 -19.67 -11.07
CA ASN A 82 1.62 -20.82 -11.19
C ASN A 82 2.28 -20.96 -12.57
N ASP A 83 1.72 -20.30 -13.60
CA ASP A 83 2.25 -20.25 -14.96
C ASP A 83 2.38 -18.79 -15.42
N ALA A 84 3.34 -18.08 -14.81
CA ALA A 84 3.70 -16.72 -15.20
C ALA A 84 4.62 -16.70 -16.44
N GLY A 85 5.16 -17.86 -16.82
CA GLY A 85 6.24 -17.98 -17.80
C GLY A 85 7.50 -17.21 -17.40
N SER A 86 8.39 -16.98 -18.36
CA SER A 86 9.54 -16.10 -18.19
C SER A 86 9.20 -14.67 -18.64
N ALA A 87 9.15 -13.73 -17.70
CA ALA A 87 8.81 -12.34 -17.99
C ALA A 87 9.51 -11.36 -17.03
N ARG A 88 9.79 -10.15 -17.53
CA ARG A 88 10.17 -9.00 -16.71
C ARG A 88 8.94 -8.18 -16.41
N TYR A 89 8.68 -7.90 -15.15
CA TYR A 89 7.60 -7.03 -14.70
C TYR A 89 8.17 -5.70 -14.22
N THR A 90 7.56 -4.60 -14.67
CA THR A 90 7.99 -3.24 -14.38
C THR A 90 6.93 -2.41 -13.63
N GLY A 91 5.84 -3.04 -13.23
CA GLY A 91 4.79 -2.36 -12.49
C GLY A 91 3.68 -3.29 -12.03
N ALA A 92 2.97 -2.87 -10.99
CA ALA A 92 1.81 -3.58 -10.48
C ALA A 92 0.72 -2.62 -9.98
N GLY A 93 -0.54 -3.03 -10.11
CA GLY A 93 -1.73 -2.27 -9.76
C GLY A 93 -2.76 -3.14 -9.03
N LEU A 94 -3.71 -2.50 -8.37
CA LEU A 94 -4.90 -3.19 -7.87
C LEU A 94 -6.05 -3.02 -8.84
N VAL A 95 -6.89 -4.05 -8.88
CA VAL A 95 -8.19 -4.01 -9.51
C VAL A 95 -9.27 -4.00 -8.44
N VAL A 96 -10.26 -3.13 -8.58
CA VAL A 96 -11.36 -2.97 -7.63
C VAL A 96 -12.71 -3.07 -8.33
N ALA A 97 -13.74 -3.51 -7.61
CA ALA A 97 -15.11 -3.59 -8.13
C ALA A 97 -15.68 -2.18 -8.30
N ALA A 98 -16.47 -1.94 -9.35
CA ALA A 98 -17.12 -0.65 -9.60
C ALA A 98 -18.10 -0.20 -8.50
N SER A 99 -18.51 -1.12 -7.62
CA SER A 99 -19.40 -0.86 -6.49
C SER A 99 -19.29 -1.96 -5.43
N GLY A 100 -19.95 -1.75 -4.30
CA GLY A 100 -20.00 -2.69 -3.17
C GLY A 100 -18.99 -2.39 -2.06
N GLY A 101 -18.01 -1.53 -2.34
CA GLY A 101 -17.06 -1.08 -1.34
C GLY A 101 -17.72 -0.23 -0.26
N ARG A 102 -17.15 -0.26 0.95
CA ARG A 102 -17.68 0.44 2.13
C ARG A 102 -16.56 1.06 2.94
N VAL A 103 -16.87 2.15 3.62
CA VAL A 103 -15.95 2.84 4.53
C VAL A 103 -16.71 3.42 5.72
N GLN A 104 -16.05 3.46 6.87
CA GLN A 104 -16.51 4.19 8.05
C GLN A 104 -15.40 5.11 8.52
N PHE A 105 -15.74 6.38 8.76
CA PHE A 105 -14.81 7.37 9.30
C PHE A 105 -14.81 7.29 10.83
N SER A 106 -13.67 7.59 11.43
CA SER A 106 -13.40 7.56 12.87
C SER A 106 -14.41 8.34 13.72
N ASP A 107 -14.83 9.51 13.24
CA ASP A 107 -15.75 10.43 13.90
C ASP A 107 -17.20 10.31 13.38
N ASP A 108 -17.51 9.32 12.52
CA ASP A 108 -18.86 9.05 12.01
C ASP A 108 -19.28 7.61 12.32
N THR A 109 -20.43 7.46 12.97
CA THR A 109 -20.99 6.12 13.24
C THR A 109 -21.63 5.50 12.01
N ARG A 110 -21.85 6.27 10.94
CA ARG A 110 -22.46 5.78 9.69
C ARG A 110 -21.41 5.18 8.77
N GLU A 111 -21.72 3.99 8.25
CA GLU A 111 -21.02 3.41 7.11
C GLU A 111 -21.48 4.09 5.82
N ARG A 112 -20.55 4.31 4.89
CA ARG A 112 -20.77 4.95 3.59
C ARG A 112 -20.35 4.02 2.47
N ALA A 113 -21.02 4.17 1.33
CA ALA A 113 -20.54 3.53 0.11
C ALA A 113 -19.20 4.14 -0.31
N LEU A 114 -18.31 3.28 -0.78
CA LEU A 114 -17.01 3.63 -1.31
C LEU A 114 -17.05 3.45 -2.83
N GLU A 115 -16.95 4.56 -3.56
CA GLU A 115 -17.08 4.61 -5.02
C GLU A 115 -15.71 4.76 -5.67
N PRO A 116 -15.23 3.75 -6.42
CA PRO A 116 -13.95 3.85 -7.10
C PRO A 116 -14.03 4.84 -8.26
N VAL A 117 -12.97 5.63 -8.43
CA VAL A 117 -12.79 6.53 -9.57
C VAL A 117 -12.56 5.76 -10.88
N ALA A 118 -11.88 4.62 -10.75
CA ALA A 118 -11.63 3.67 -11.83
C ALA A 118 -11.54 2.26 -11.23
N THR A 119 -11.95 1.26 -11.98
CA THR A 119 -11.82 -0.16 -11.57
C THR A 119 -10.39 -0.65 -11.67
N ASP A 120 -9.62 -0.12 -12.60
CA ASP A 120 -8.20 -0.39 -12.74
C ASP A 120 -7.44 0.74 -12.04
N GLY A 121 -6.78 0.41 -10.94
CA GLY A 121 -6.03 1.38 -10.14
C GLY A 121 -4.75 1.85 -10.85
N PRO A 122 -4.10 2.90 -10.32
CA PRO A 122 -2.77 3.31 -10.75
C PRO A 122 -1.76 2.16 -10.63
N ILE A 123 -0.79 2.13 -11.54
CA ILE A 123 0.29 1.15 -11.54
C ILE A 123 1.48 1.74 -10.77
N ALA A 124 1.85 1.12 -9.65
CA ALA A 124 3.08 1.40 -8.93
C ALA A 124 4.27 0.79 -9.67
N ALA A 125 5.38 1.53 -9.72
CA ALA A 125 6.62 1.04 -10.29
C ALA A 125 7.25 -0.03 -9.38
N VAL A 126 7.73 -1.11 -9.99
CA VAL A 126 8.58 -2.15 -9.41
C VAL A 126 9.40 -2.73 -10.56
N ASP A 127 10.47 -3.48 -10.32
CA ASP A 127 11.24 -4.11 -11.40
C ASP A 127 11.76 -5.46 -10.95
N PHE A 128 11.26 -6.54 -11.55
CA PHE A 128 11.73 -7.90 -11.27
C PHE A 128 11.59 -8.80 -12.47
N GLN A 129 12.41 -9.85 -12.49
CA GLN A 129 12.41 -10.89 -13.50
C GLN A 129 11.91 -12.18 -12.88
N VAL A 130 11.07 -12.89 -13.62
CA VAL A 130 10.70 -14.29 -13.37
C VAL A 130 11.31 -15.10 -14.49
N THR A 131 11.99 -16.19 -14.16
CA THR A 131 12.41 -17.20 -15.12
C THR A 131 11.67 -18.52 -14.91
N GLU A 132 11.87 -19.45 -15.83
CA GLU A 132 11.45 -20.85 -15.65
C GLU A 132 12.01 -21.40 -14.32
N ASP A 133 11.18 -22.16 -13.60
CA ASP A 133 11.48 -22.76 -12.29
C ASP A 133 11.77 -21.78 -11.13
N GLU A 134 11.55 -20.48 -11.32
CA GLU A 134 11.66 -19.47 -10.25
C GLU A 134 10.29 -19.07 -9.72
N ALA A 135 10.23 -18.85 -8.40
CA ALA A 135 9.09 -18.25 -7.75
C ALA A 135 9.46 -16.85 -7.25
N GLN A 136 8.62 -15.87 -7.56
CA GLN A 136 8.77 -14.50 -7.09
C GLN A 136 7.53 -14.08 -6.29
N THR A 137 7.77 -13.36 -5.21
CA THR A 137 6.71 -12.74 -4.42
C THR A 137 6.81 -11.23 -4.55
N LEU A 138 5.69 -10.60 -4.87
CA LEU A 138 5.54 -9.15 -4.88
C LEU A 138 4.69 -8.73 -3.69
N TRP A 139 5.14 -7.72 -2.96
CA TRP A 139 4.34 -7.07 -1.94
C TRP A 139 3.74 -5.77 -2.47
N LEU A 140 2.42 -5.68 -2.43
CA LEU A 140 1.67 -4.45 -2.61
C LEU A 140 1.26 -3.91 -1.25
N ARG A 141 1.31 -2.59 -1.09
CA ARG A 141 0.78 -1.89 0.07
C ARG A 141 -0.18 -0.81 -0.37
N LEU A 142 -1.43 -0.90 0.07
CA LEU A 142 -2.44 0.13 -0.14
C LEU A 142 -2.36 1.16 0.99
N GLU A 143 -2.27 2.45 0.67
CA GLU A 143 -2.21 3.57 1.62
C GLU A 143 -3.62 4.17 1.78
N PRO A 144 -4.43 3.74 2.76
CA PRO A 144 -5.84 4.14 2.82
C PRO A 144 -6.00 5.65 3.05
N HIS A 145 -5.11 6.24 3.86
CA HIS A 145 -5.07 7.67 4.14
C HIS A 145 -5.03 8.54 2.88
N PHE A 146 -4.31 8.11 1.84
CA PHE A 146 -4.22 8.82 0.57
C PHE A 146 -5.21 8.31 -0.49
N SER A 147 -5.91 7.21 -0.21
CA SER A 147 -6.77 6.55 -1.18
C SER A 147 -8.24 6.97 -1.08
N VAL A 148 -8.68 7.48 0.07
CA VAL A 148 -10.09 7.77 0.36
C VAL A 148 -10.29 9.27 0.56
N THR A 149 -11.24 9.84 -0.18
CA THR A 149 -11.72 11.20 0.05
C THR A 149 -12.95 11.17 0.95
N ASP A 150 -12.93 11.93 2.04
CA ASP A 150 -14.08 12.07 2.94
C ASP A 150 -15.19 12.91 2.29
N PRO A 151 -16.37 12.33 2.02
CA PRO A 151 -17.43 13.03 1.32
C PRO A 151 -18.09 14.12 2.15
N ARG A 152 -17.94 14.08 3.48
CA ARG A 152 -18.59 15.03 4.40
C ARG A 152 -18.01 16.44 4.28
N LEU A 153 -16.76 16.53 3.82
CA LEU A 153 -16.08 17.80 3.59
C LEU A 153 -16.75 18.61 2.47
N ASP A 154 -17.44 17.93 1.55
CA ASP A 154 -18.16 18.51 0.42
C ASP A 154 -19.69 18.32 0.50
N GLY A 155 -20.19 17.79 1.63
CA GLY A 155 -21.62 17.53 1.82
C GLY A 155 -22.18 16.41 0.95
N LEU A 156 -21.33 15.47 0.53
CA LEU A 156 -21.69 14.29 -0.25
C LEU A 156 -22.00 13.09 0.67
N GLU A 157 -22.65 12.06 0.11
CA GLU A 157 -22.99 10.84 0.86
C GLU A 157 -22.00 9.69 0.62
N THR A 158 -21.37 9.64 -0.55
CA THR A 158 -20.50 8.54 -1.00
C THR A 158 -19.04 8.94 -0.99
N ALA A 159 -18.19 8.12 -0.37
CA ALA A 159 -16.76 8.37 -0.32
C ALA A 159 -16.11 7.99 -1.65
N ARG A 160 -15.21 8.84 -2.14
CA ARG A 160 -14.48 8.59 -3.37
C ARG A 160 -13.21 7.77 -3.08
N PHE A 161 -12.91 6.82 -3.95
CA PHE A 161 -11.79 5.89 -3.78
C PHE A 161 -10.89 5.84 -5.02
N ARG A 162 -9.62 6.14 -4.81
CA ARG A 162 -8.57 5.95 -5.81
C ARG A 162 -7.40 5.26 -5.13
N PRO A 163 -7.13 3.96 -5.40
CA PRO A 163 -6.04 3.26 -4.76
C PRO A 163 -4.70 4.00 -4.91
N VAL A 164 -4.05 4.29 -3.80
CA VAL A 164 -2.65 4.73 -3.73
C VAL A 164 -1.85 3.57 -3.21
N ILE A 165 -1.00 3.01 -4.07
CA ILE A 165 -0.26 1.78 -3.75
C ILE A 165 1.24 1.98 -3.89
N ARG A 166 1.98 1.21 -3.10
CA ARG A 166 3.41 0.97 -3.28
C ARG A 166 3.63 -0.50 -3.60
N ALA A 167 4.68 -0.77 -4.36
CA ALA A 167 5.08 -2.12 -4.74
C ALA A 167 6.56 -2.32 -4.37
N VAL A 168 6.89 -3.45 -3.76
CA VAL A 168 8.26 -3.77 -3.34
C VAL A 168 8.47 -5.28 -3.33
N LEU A 169 9.70 -5.72 -3.58
CA LEU A 169 10.09 -7.11 -3.36
C LEU A 169 10.39 -7.34 -1.87
N PRO A 170 10.10 -8.52 -1.30
CA PRO A 170 10.37 -8.83 0.10
C PRO A 170 11.81 -8.52 0.54
N ASP A 171 12.79 -8.86 -0.29
CA ASP A 171 14.21 -8.65 0.00
C ASP A 171 14.63 -7.17 0.00
N ASP A 172 13.85 -6.30 -0.62
CA ASP A 172 14.06 -4.85 -0.69
C ASP A 172 13.16 -4.06 0.26
N ALA A 173 12.18 -4.71 0.88
CA ALA A 173 11.26 -4.09 1.81
C ALA A 173 11.98 -3.76 3.13
N ARG A 174 11.90 -2.49 3.54
CA ARG A 174 12.42 -1.96 4.81
C ARG A 174 11.29 -1.34 5.62
N GLN A 175 11.58 -1.13 6.89
CA GLN A 175 10.70 -0.40 7.80
C GLN A 175 11.38 0.89 8.28
N LEU A 176 10.63 1.98 8.24
CA LEU A 176 10.95 3.21 8.96
C LEU A 176 10.08 3.28 10.20
N ARG A 177 10.67 3.59 11.35
CA ARG A 177 9.93 3.89 12.58
C ARG A 177 10.60 5.03 13.32
N GLY A 178 9.90 5.58 14.30
CA GLY A 178 10.50 6.59 15.14
C GLY A 178 9.57 7.08 16.23
N VAL A 179 10.11 7.97 17.04
CA VAL A 179 9.39 8.65 18.11
C VAL A 179 9.45 10.15 17.90
N VAL A 180 8.30 10.79 18.02
CA VAL A 180 8.15 12.25 18.07
C VAL A 180 7.89 12.65 19.51
N SER A 181 8.72 13.54 20.05
CA SER A 181 8.56 14.00 21.42
C SER A 181 7.25 14.77 21.60
N ARG A 182 6.61 14.57 22.75
CA ARG A 182 5.42 15.35 23.13
C ARG A 182 5.70 16.85 23.12
N ALA A 183 6.89 17.25 23.57
CA ALA A 183 7.29 18.66 23.62
C ALA A 183 7.30 19.32 22.23
N VAL A 184 7.73 18.61 21.18
CA VAL A 184 7.67 19.11 19.79
C VAL A 184 6.23 19.39 19.38
N LEU A 185 5.32 18.44 19.61
CA LEU A 185 3.91 18.60 19.24
C LEU A 185 3.22 19.72 20.04
N GLU A 186 3.48 19.80 21.35
CA GLU A 186 2.93 20.85 22.21
C GLU A 186 3.44 22.25 21.84
N SER A 187 4.74 22.37 21.53
CA SER A 187 5.34 23.65 21.14
C SER A 187 4.80 24.18 19.81
N ALA A 188 4.37 23.28 18.93
CA ALA A 188 3.80 23.60 17.64
C ALA A 188 2.27 23.72 17.69
N GLU A 189 1.66 23.59 18.88
CA GLU A 189 0.21 23.57 19.06
C GLU A 189 -0.49 22.53 18.15
N CYS A 190 0.21 21.43 17.83
CA CYS A 190 -0.45 20.31 17.15
C CYS A 190 -1.59 19.82 18.05
N ARG A 191 -2.76 19.51 17.47
CA ARG A 191 -3.92 19.03 18.24
C ARG A 191 -3.72 17.54 18.56
N PRO A 192 -3.30 17.15 19.78
CA PRO A 192 -3.09 15.74 20.07
C PRO A 192 -4.41 14.99 20.33
N GLU A 193 -5.53 15.71 20.34
CA GLU A 193 -6.87 15.15 20.63
C GLU A 193 -7.81 15.19 19.41
N ALA A 194 -7.32 15.60 18.24
CA ALA A 194 -8.13 15.65 17.03
C ALA A 194 -8.12 14.28 16.30
N ALA A 195 -9.33 13.74 16.16
CA ALA A 195 -9.80 12.62 15.33
C ALA A 195 -10.02 11.23 15.97
N ASN A 196 -9.42 10.82 17.10
CA ASN A 196 -9.78 9.55 17.76
C ASN A 196 -9.47 9.55 19.27
N ALA A 197 -10.41 9.99 20.11
CA ALA A 197 -10.28 9.92 21.57
C ALA A 197 -10.29 8.48 22.14
N GLU A 198 -10.47 7.45 21.29
CA GLU A 198 -10.49 6.05 21.72
C GLU A 198 -9.19 5.27 21.47
N ASP A 199 -8.26 5.77 20.63
CA ASP A 199 -7.09 4.98 20.15
C ASP A 199 -5.72 5.70 20.27
N ASP A 200 -5.59 6.69 21.15
CA ASP A 200 -4.31 7.39 21.42
C ASP A 200 -3.66 8.07 20.19
N ALA A 201 -4.36 8.11 19.05
CA ALA A 201 -3.90 8.70 17.81
C ALA A 201 -4.07 10.22 17.84
N VAL A 202 -3.01 10.92 17.49
CA VAL A 202 -3.04 12.36 17.23
C VAL A 202 -3.35 12.56 15.76
N GLY A 203 -4.08 13.62 15.38
CA GLY A 203 -4.28 14.01 13.97
C GLY A 203 -2.98 14.38 13.22
N ALA A 204 -1.83 14.00 13.76
CA ALA A 204 -0.50 14.20 13.21
C ALA A 204 0.06 12.90 12.60
N ALA A 205 0.91 13.04 11.59
CA ALA A 205 1.57 11.91 10.94
C ALA A 205 3.00 12.26 10.54
N MET A 206 3.82 11.22 10.43
CA MET A 206 5.05 11.26 9.65
C MET A 206 4.71 10.90 8.21
N TYR A 207 5.00 11.79 7.27
CA TYR A 207 4.90 11.53 5.84
C TYR A 207 6.27 11.24 5.26
N LEU A 208 6.33 10.24 4.38
CA LEU A 208 7.54 9.86 3.66
C LEU A 208 7.48 10.40 2.23
N PHE A 209 8.44 11.21 1.83
CA PHE A 209 8.54 11.76 0.48
C PHE A 209 9.75 11.21 -0.27
N PRO A 210 9.71 11.15 -1.62
CA PRO A 210 10.92 10.99 -2.43
C PRO A 210 11.93 12.10 -2.11
N GLU A 211 13.20 11.80 -2.29
CA GLU A 211 14.24 12.83 -2.28
C GLU A 211 14.05 13.78 -3.49
N ASN A 212 14.49 15.04 -3.34
CA ASN A 212 14.51 16.08 -4.40
C ASN A 212 13.17 16.73 -4.75
N LEU A 213 12.20 16.72 -3.85
CA LEU A 213 11.03 17.59 -3.98
C LEU A 213 11.35 19.02 -3.54
N GLY A 214 10.73 20.00 -4.21
CA GLY A 214 10.88 21.42 -3.88
C GLY A 214 10.04 21.87 -2.68
N GLN A 215 9.05 21.06 -2.28
CA GLN A 215 8.15 21.31 -1.16
C GLN A 215 7.62 19.98 -0.61
N PHE A 216 7.25 19.97 0.67
CA PHE A 216 6.63 18.83 1.37
C PHE A 216 5.27 19.29 1.87
N THR A 217 4.21 18.80 1.23
CA THR A 217 2.82 19.26 1.40
C THR A 217 1.89 18.05 1.57
N ASP A 218 0.62 18.30 1.83
CA ASP A 218 -0.49 17.34 1.71
C ASP A 218 -0.45 16.49 0.43
N TYR A 219 -1.11 15.34 0.48
CA TYR A 219 -1.31 14.51 -0.71
C TYR A 219 -2.42 15.09 -1.57
N VAL A 220 -2.13 15.34 -2.85
CA VAL A 220 -3.15 15.77 -3.82
C VAL A 220 -3.13 14.86 -5.04
N GLU A 221 -4.27 14.32 -5.45
CA GLU A 221 -4.37 13.45 -6.61
C GLU A 221 -3.76 14.09 -7.87
N GLY A 222 -2.85 13.34 -8.52
CA GLY A 222 -2.13 13.84 -9.70
C GLY A 222 -1.07 14.90 -9.38
N GLY A 223 -0.87 15.23 -8.11
CA GLY A 223 0.17 16.12 -7.62
C GLY A 223 1.57 15.57 -7.86
N SER A 224 2.51 16.47 -8.13
CA SER A 224 3.93 16.13 -8.39
C SER A 224 4.79 16.09 -7.12
N PHE A 225 4.24 16.53 -5.98
CA PHE A 225 4.97 16.68 -4.72
C PHE A 225 4.36 15.83 -3.59
N ASN A 226 3.76 14.70 -3.95
CA ASN A 226 3.00 13.88 -3.02
C ASN A 226 3.90 13.05 -2.09
N PRO A 227 3.45 12.81 -0.85
CA PRO A 227 4.03 11.76 -0.02
C PRO A 227 3.77 10.38 -0.64
N LEU A 228 4.66 9.45 -0.36
CA LEU A 228 4.57 8.04 -0.73
C LEU A 228 3.78 7.23 0.30
N ALA A 229 3.88 7.60 1.57
CA ALA A 229 3.29 6.88 2.69
C ALA A 229 3.11 7.79 3.91
N ALA A 230 2.19 7.38 4.78
CA ALA A 230 1.98 8.01 6.09
C ALA A 230 2.15 6.98 7.22
N GLY A 231 2.77 7.41 8.31
CA GLY A 231 2.75 6.72 9.60
C GLY A 231 2.02 7.60 10.61
N ALA A 232 0.86 7.14 11.07
CA ALA A 232 0.08 7.87 12.06
C ALA A 232 0.82 7.85 13.40
N LEU A 233 0.89 9.01 14.05
CA LEU A 233 1.48 9.13 15.38
C LEU A 233 0.49 8.59 16.42
N ARG A 234 0.98 7.72 17.30
CA ARG A 234 0.20 7.13 18.39
C ARG A 234 0.93 7.34 19.71
N ARG A 235 0.21 7.78 20.73
CA ARG A 235 0.78 7.98 22.07
C ARG A 235 1.36 6.66 22.58
N GLN A 236 2.54 6.73 23.19
CA GLN A 236 3.21 5.64 23.87
C GLN A 236 3.09 5.81 25.39
N ASP A 237 3.43 4.76 26.15
CA ASP A 237 3.33 4.76 27.62
C ASP A 237 4.15 5.87 28.30
N ASP A 238 5.26 6.30 27.67
CA ASP A 238 6.11 7.39 28.15
C ASP A 238 5.56 8.80 27.81
N GLY A 239 4.45 8.86 27.09
CA GLY A 239 3.77 10.08 26.69
C GLY A 239 4.24 10.69 25.37
N ASP A 240 5.32 10.19 24.78
CA ASP A 240 5.77 10.53 23.43
C ASP A 240 4.93 9.78 22.37
N TYR A 241 5.22 10.00 21.09
CA TYR A 241 4.39 9.52 20.00
C TYR A 241 5.20 8.66 19.01
N GLY A 242 4.85 7.38 18.92
CA GLY A 242 5.47 6.44 18.00
C GLY A 242 4.80 6.44 16.63
N TYR A 243 5.56 6.19 15.57
CA TYR A 243 5.03 5.93 14.23
C TYR A 243 5.82 4.82 13.53
N ALA A 244 5.21 4.20 12.51
CA ALA A 244 5.87 3.21 11.66
C ALA A 244 5.35 3.28 10.22
N ILE A 245 6.26 3.09 9.26
CA ILE A 245 6.00 3.01 7.82
C ILE A 245 6.73 1.77 7.30
N GLY A 246 5.98 0.76 6.87
CA GLY A 246 6.52 -0.48 6.31
C GLY A 246 6.61 -0.48 4.79
N ASP A 247 7.17 -1.55 4.24
CA ASP A 247 7.26 -1.83 2.80
C ASP A 247 7.93 -0.71 2.00
N VAL A 248 8.90 -0.03 2.62
CA VAL A 248 9.65 1.06 2.01
C VAL A 248 10.85 0.44 1.29
N PRO A 249 11.02 0.65 -0.03
CA PRO A 249 12.25 0.24 -0.71
C PRO A 249 13.48 0.90 -0.06
N ALA A 250 14.63 0.23 -0.11
CA ALA A 250 15.85 0.85 0.38
C ALA A 250 16.20 2.10 -0.44
N GLY A 251 16.56 3.21 0.21
CA GLY A 251 16.86 4.46 -0.47
C GLY A 251 16.91 5.70 0.43
N ARG A 252 17.12 6.85 -0.21
CA ARG A 252 17.08 8.17 0.42
C ARG A 252 15.71 8.81 0.25
N TYR A 253 15.21 9.38 1.33
CA TYR A 253 13.88 9.97 1.42
C TYR A 253 13.92 11.25 2.24
N VAL A 254 12.77 11.92 2.31
CA VAL A 254 12.52 12.96 3.31
C VAL A 254 11.39 12.51 4.22
N GLY A 255 11.65 12.46 5.53
CA GLY A 255 10.62 12.32 6.54
C GLY A 255 10.13 13.70 6.96
N ALA A 256 8.83 13.94 6.84
CA ALA A 256 8.21 15.22 7.19
C ALA A 256 7.04 15.03 8.18
N LEU A 257 7.08 15.76 9.29
CA LEU A 257 6.08 15.73 10.34
C LEU A 257 4.96 16.75 10.04
N PHE A 258 3.71 16.31 10.08
CA PHE A 258 2.52 17.15 9.89
C PHE A 258 1.64 17.12 11.14
N CYS A 259 1.22 18.29 11.64
CA CYS A 259 0.33 18.40 12.82
C CYS A 259 -1.13 18.03 12.53
N PHE A 260 -1.60 18.25 11.30
CA PHE A 260 -3.01 18.15 10.89
C PHE A 260 -3.16 17.25 9.67
N ALA A 261 -2.43 16.13 9.69
CA ALA A 261 -2.51 15.12 8.65
C ALA A 261 -3.90 14.48 8.55
N ASP A 262 -4.71 14.53 9.61
CA ASP A 262 -6.12 14.12 9.61
C ASP A 262 -7.02 15.01 8.73
N LEU A 263 -6.57 16.20 8.36
CA LEU A 263 -7.29 17.09 7.45
C LEU A 263 -6.95 16.89 5.97
N ASP A 264 -5.96 16.04 5.67
CA ASP A 264 -5.50 15.77 4.31
C ASP A 264 -6.61 15.10 3.49
N ALA A 265 -7.03 15.74 2.40
CA ALA A 265 -8.08 15.28 1.50
C ALA A 265 -7.51 15.08 0.08
N PRO A 266 -7.45 13.83 -0.42
CA PRO A 266 -6.78 13.52 -1.69
C PRO A 266 -7.26 14.25 -2.95
N ASP A 267 -8.45 14.85 -2.95
CA ASP A 267 -9.05 15.48 -4.13
C ASP A 267 -8.83 16.99 -4.21
N ARG A 268 -8.16 17.60 -3.23
CA ARG A 268 -7.88 19.04 -3.21
C ARG A 268 -6.57 19.35 -2.50
N LEU A 269 -6.16 20.62 -2.62
CA LEU A 269 -5.03 21.16 -1.87
C LEU A 269 -5.57 21.85 -0.61
N ASP A 270 -5.34 21.25 0.55
CA ASP A 270 -5.66 21.77 1.87
C ASP A 270 -4.55 22.71 2.40
N GLY A 271 -3.39 22.72 1.75
CA GLY A 271 -2.29 23.62 2.08
C GLY A 271 -1.60 23.27 3.39
N LEU A 272 -1.58 21.96 3.73
CA LEU A 272 -0.86 21.47 4.89
C LEU A 272 0.64 21.67 4.69
N VAL A 273 1.31 22.17 5.73
CA VAL A 273 2.75 22.40 5.72
C VAL A 273 3.41 21.52 6.77
N SER A 274 4.54 20.91 6.41
CA SER A 274 5.33 20.14 7.37
C SER A 274 5.87 21.04 8.48
N LEU A 275 5.70 20.62 9.73
CA LEU A 275 6.32 21.24 10.90
C LEU A 275 7.86 21.11 10.84
N ARG A 276 8.34 19.95 10.41
CA ARG A 276 9.75 19.61 10.28
C ARG A 276 9.91 18.62 9.14
N ALA A 277 10.96 18.78 8.34
CA ALA A 277 11.28 17.87 7.25
C ALA A 277 12.80 17.65 7.20
N GLU A 278 13.22 16.39 7.19
CA GLU A 278 14.64 16.04 7.15
C GLU A 278 14.91 14.88 6.21
N SER A 279 16.08 14.91 5.57
CA SER A 279 16.56 13.79 4.79
C SER A 279 16.83 12.59 5.69
N ILE A 280 16.36 11.42 5.28
CA ILE A 280 16.55 10.15 5.96
C ILE A 280 17.05 9.11 4.98
N ASN A 281 17.89 8.19 5.48
CA ASN A 281 18.29 7.01 4.73
C ASN A 281 17.54 5.81 5.30
N VAL A 282 16.87 5.05 4.43
CA VAL A 282 16.18 3.82 4.77
C VAL A 282 16.96 2.68 4.11
N ASP A 283 17.87 2.04 4.84
CA ASP A 283 18.79 1.03 4.30
C ASP A 283 18.83 -0.25 5.13
N ALA A 284 18.85 -0.11 6.46
CA ALA A 284 18.69 -1.19 7.39
C ALA A 284 17.26 -1.77 7.31
N ALA A 285 17.13 -3.06 7.60
CA ALA A 285 15.84 -3.75 7.70
C ALA A 285 14.83 -2.92 8.51
N GLU A 286 15.33 -2.23 9.52
CA GLU A 286 14.61 -1.27 10.31
C GLU A 286 15.46 -0.02 10.56
N SER A 287 14.98 1.11 10.05
CA SER A 287 15.59 2.42 10.19
C SER A 287 14.82 3.24 11.23
N VAL A 288 15.54 3.94 12.11
CA VAL A 288 14.97 4.77 13.18
C VAL A 288 15.18 6.24 12.87
N PHE A 289 14.10 7.04 12.95
CA PHE A 289 14.15 8.48 12.78
C PHE A 289 13.32 9.18 13.87
N ASP A 290 13.99 9.71 14.86
CA ASP A 290 13.34 10.39 15.98
C ASP A 290 13.30 11.90 15.77
N ILE A 291 12.19 12.53 16.18
CA ILE A 291 12.07 13.99 16.28
C ILE A 291 11.91 14.31 17.76
N ARG A 292 12.96 14.85 18.38
CA ARG A 292 12.97 15.20 19.80
C ARG A 292 12.96 16.70 20.02
#